data_AF-L0DGQ7-F1
#
_entry.id   AF-L0DGQ7-F1
#
_cell.length_a   1.000
_cell.length_b   1.000
_cell.length_c   1.000
_cell.angle_alpha   90.00
_cell.angle_beta   90.00
_cell.angle_gamma   90.00
#
_symmetry.space_group_name_H-M   'P 1'
#
loop_
_entity.id
_entity.type
_entity.pdbx_description
1 polymer ?
#
loop_
_entity_poly.entity_id
_entity_poly.type
_entity_poly.pdbx_seq_one_letter_code
_entity_poly.pdbx_strand_id
1 'polypeptide(L)'
;MSVLIVDRGEGTPSGETAALDKVLVPVMKVATEKLPGVKFEQALWSRSIITKGGSGHSVHMSILRRLLLIWTLIFWQGGFMFYGGVVVPVGSRILGSDQEQGWITQSVTNYLNVAGAVCLIAWGWDVFAERVASPGGRRLRWLSWWFLVLALGVLAWLHLRMDDLLDLDGFLILDRRRFRSFHQWYLSVSTAQWVVSIMLSSLTIRSWSEGDAAQSGGATAPPPS
;
A
#
# COMPACT_ATOMS: atom_id res chain seq x y z
N MET A 1 30.50 -26.50 -8.98
CA MET A 1 29.31 -25.66 -8.70
C MET A 1 29.48 -25.14 -7.28
N SER A 2 30.18 -24.01 -7.13
CA SER A 2 30.65 -23.53 -5.82
C SER A 2 29.62 -22.60 -5.19
N VAL A 3 29.14 -22.98 -4.00
CA VAL A 3 28.20 -22.20 -3.18
C VAL A 3 28.98 -21.09 -2.49
N LEU A 4 28.66 -19.84 -2.83
CA LEU A 4 29.24 -18.65 -2.22
C LEU A 4 28.51 -18.37 -0.90
N ILE A 5 29.13 -18.73 0.22
CA ILE A 5 28.65 -18.38 1.57
C ILE A 5 28.99 -16.90 1.78
N VAL A 6 27.95 -16.05 1.81
CA VAL A 6 28.09 -14.65 2.22
C VAL A 6 28.19 -14.62 3.74
N ASP A 7 29.40 -14.35 4.23
CA ASP A 7 29.70 -14.12 5.63
C ASP A 7 28.97 -12.87 6.13
N ARG A 8 28.13 -13.05 7.16
CA ARG A 8 27.28 -12.00 7.72
C ARG A 8 28.09 -11.29 8.79
N GLY A 9 28.80 -10.23 8.38
CA GLY A 9 29.66 -9.43 9.24
C GLY A 9 29.00 -9.08 10.59
N GLU A 10 29.66 -9.50 11.66
CA GLU A 10 29.33 -9.15 13.03
C GLU A 10 29.43 -7.63 13.20
N GLY A 11 28.28 -6.97 13.33
CA GLY A 11 28.22 -5.55 13.65
C GLY A 11 28.85 -5.33 15.02
N THR A 12 29.96 -4.60 15.07
CA THR A 12 30.59 -4.14 16.30
C THR A 12 29.56 -3.37 17.14
N PRO A 13 29.39 -3.69 18.44
CA PRO A 13 28.45 -2.99 19.29
C PRO A 13 28.80 -1.49 19.32
N SER A 14 27.81 -0.65 19.01
CA SER A 14 27.88 0.81 19.17
C SER A 14 28.57 1.15 20.49
N GLY A 15 29.60 2.00 20.46
CA GLY A 15 30.44 2.32 21.62
C GLY A 15 29.67 2.83 22.86
N GLU A 16 28.41 3.22 22.69
CA GLU A 16 27.50 3.63 23.75
C GLU A 16 27.07 2.46 24.67
N THR A 17 26.92 1.24 24.15
CA THR A 17 26.57 0.07 24.98
C THR A 17 27.75 -0.41 25.81
N ALA A 18 28.97 -0.31 25.26
CA ALA A 18 30.20 -0.66 25.96
C ALA A 18 30.51 0.30 27.13
N ALA A 19 30.13 1.57 27.02
CA ALA A 19 30.28 2.54 28.10
C ALA A 19 29.29 2.27 29.26
N LEU A 20 28.04 1.93 28.94
CA LEU A 20 27.03 1.59 29.94
C LEU A 20 27.36 0.31 30.71
N ASP A 21 27.87 -0.73 30.04
CA ASP A 21 28.27 -1.98 30.71
C ASP A 21 29.45 -1.78 31.67
N LYS A 22 30.39 -0.88 31.35
CA LYS A 22 31.53 -0.58 32.23
C LYS A 22 31.12 0.08 33.55
N VAL A 23 30.02 0.82 33.58
CA VAL A 23 29.56 1.52 34.79
C VAL A 23 28.51 0.70 35.56
N LEU A 24 27.60 0.03 34.87
CA LEU A 24 26.51 -0.69 35.53
C LEU A 24 26.98 -1.96 36.25
N VAL A 25 27.91 -2.72 35.66
CA VAL A 25 28.34 -4.00 36.23
C VAL A 25 28.99 -3.83 37.62
N PRO A 26 29.91 -2.87 37.84
CA PRO A 26 30.43 -2.60 39.17
C PRO A 26 29.37 -2.15 40.18
N VAL A 27 28.45 -1.27 39.75
CA VAL A 27 27.38 -0.73 40.63
C VAL A 27 26.42 -1.83 41.06
N MET A 28 26.00 -2.70 40.13
CA MET A 28 25.16 -3.84 40.47
C MET A 28 25.87 -4.83 41.38
N LYS A 29 27.17 -5.10 41.14
CA LYS A 29 27.95 -5.98 42.02
C LYS A 29 28.00 -5.45 43.46
N VAL A 30 28.25 -4.15 43.65
CA VAL A 30 28.26 -3.50 44.97
C VAL A 30 26.87 -3.55 45.62
N ALA A 31 25.81 -3.34 44.85
CA ALA A 31 24.45 -3.31 45.38
C ALA A 31 23.96 -4.71 45.80
N THR A 32 24.33 -5.77 45.07
CA THR A 32 24.01 -7.17 45.43
C THR A 32 24.76 -7.61 46.69
N GLU A 33 25.98 -7.11 46.89
CA GLU A 33 26.80 -7.43 48.06
C GLU A 33 26.30 -6.73 49.33
N LYS A 34 25.81 -5.49 49.23
CA LYS A 34 25.38 -4.69 50.38
C LYS A 34 23.92 -4.86 50.79
N LEU A 35 23.05 -5.42 49.94
CA LEU A 35 21.62 -5.56 50.21
C LEU A 35 21.13 -7.01 50.00
N PRO A 36 21.60 -7.97 50.82
CA PRO A 36 21.17 -9.35 50.72
C PRO A 36 19.67 -9.47 51.01
N GLY A 37 18.88 -9.88 50.00
CA GLY A 37 17.43 -10.08 50.09
C GLY A 37 16.58 -9.14 49.24
N VAL A 38 17.15 -8.10 48.61
CA VAL A 38 16.43 -7.24 47.67
C VAL A 38 16.40 -7.91 46.28
N LYS A 39 15.22 -8.37 45.85
CA LYS A 39 15.03 -8.95 44.52
C LYS A 39 15.18 -7.87 43.45
N PHE A 40 16.32 -7.83 42.76
CA PHE A 40 16.66 -6.91 41.65
C PHE A 40 15.79 -7.07 40.38
N GLU A 41 14.61 -7.68 40.47
CA GLU A 41 13.73 -7.87 39.31
C GLU A 41 13.29 -6.54 38.69
N GLN A 42 13.18 -5.47 39.47
CA GLN A 42 12.86 -4.12 38.96
C GLN A 42 13.96 -3.52 38.07
N ALA A 43 15.24 -3.84 38.31
CA ALA A 43 16.36 -3.32 37.52
C ALA A 43 16.45 -4.02 36.15
N LEU A 44 16.17 -5.32 36.11
CA LEU A 44 16.07 -6.09 34.87
C LEU A 44 14.83 -5.70 34.05
N TRP A 45 13.70 -5.38 34.72
CA TRP A 45 12.50 -4.86 34.07
C TRP A 45 12.76 -3.50 33.38
N SER A 46 13.52 -2.62 34.04
CA SER A 46 13.90 -1.31 33.46
C SER A 46 14.82 -1.45 32.24
N ARG A 47 15.72 -2.45 32.22
CA ARG A 47 16.59 -2.74 31.06
C ARG A 47 15.79 -3.30 29.87
N SER A 48 14.71 -4.04 30.14
CA SER A 48 13.76 -4.52 29.11
C SER A 48 12.96 -3.38 28.47
N ILE A 49 12.59 -2.35 29.25
CA ILE A 49 11.84 -1.19 28.75
C ILE A 49 12.71 -0.28 27.88
N ILE A 50 13.96 -0.03 28.28
CA ILE A 50 14.85 0.90 27.54
C ILE A 50 15.30 0.31 26.20
N THR A 51 15.48 -1.01 26.10
CA THR A 51 15.84 -1.67 24.83
C THR A 51 14.65 -1.92 23.89
N LYS A 52 13.41 -1.93 24.40
CA LYS A 52 12.19 -2.04 23.58
C LYS A 52 11.70 -0.71 22.96
N GLY A 53 12.27 0.44 23.34
CA GLY A 53 11.83 1.76 22.86
C GLY A 53 11.98 2.00 21.34
N GLY A 54 12.76 1.19 20.63
CA GLY A 54 12.97 1.32 19.18
C GLY A 54 11.85 0.76 18.28
N SER A 55 10.90 -0.01 18.81
CA SER A 55 9.88 -0.71 17.99
C SER A 55 8.59 0.07 17.75
N GLY A 56 8.29 1.11 18.56
CA GLY A 56 7.03 1.85 18.42
C GLY A 56 6.91 2.60 17.09
N HIS A 57 8.00 3.24 16.64
CA HIS A 57 8.00 4.04 15.41
C HIS A 57 7.72 3.20 14.15
N SER A 58 8.18 1.95 14.08
CA SER A 58 7.94 1.10 12.90
C SER A 58 6.48 0.64 12.79
N VAL A 59 5.82 0.39 13.92
CA VAL A 59 4.41 -0.02 13.97
C VAL A 59 3.49 1.14 13.60
N HIS A 60 3.73 2.34 14.12
CA HIS A 60 2.92 3.51 13.75
C HIS A 60 3.03 3.84 12.25
N MET A 61 4.24 3.75 11.68
CA MET A 61 4.46 3.99 10.25
C MET A 61 3.78 2.93 9.36
N SER A 62 3.68 1.68 9.81
CA SER A 62 2.99 0.63 9.04
C SER A 62 1.48 0.87 9.01
N ILE A 63 0.87 1.22 10.15
CA ILE A 63 -0.58 1.50 10.24
C ILE A 63 -0.96 2.70 9.36
N LEU A 64 -0.21 3.80 9.43
CA LEU A 64 -0.47 4.99 8.63
C LEU A 64 -0.45 4.67 7.13
N ARG A 65 0.57 3.91 6.67
CA ARG A 65 0.68 3.47 5.28
C ARG A 65 -0.52 2.63 4.84
N ARG A 66 -0.91 1.65 5.66
CA ARG A 66 -2.08 0.77 5.39
C ARG A 66 -3.37 1.57 5.31
N LEU A 67 -3.59 2.51 6.24
CA LEU A 67 -4.77 3.39 6.25
C LEU A 67 -4.81 4.30 5.01
N LEU A 68 -3.68 4.93 4.66
CA LEU A 68 -3.58 5.77 3.47
C LEU A 68 -3.91 4.98 2.21
N LEU A 69 -3.38 3.77 2.07
CA LEU A 69 -3.70 2.90 0.94
C LEU A 69 -5.20 2.59 0.88
N ILE A 70 -5.80 2.16 2.00
CA ILE A 70 -7.24 1.85 2.07
C ILE A 70 -8.10 3.07 1.69
N TRP A 71 -7.78 4.26 2.20
CA TRP A 71 -8.51 5.48 1.88
C TRP A 71 -8.41 5.84 0.40
N THR A 72 -7.19 5.80 -0.18
CA THR A 72 -7.03 6.05 -1.62
C THR A 72 -7.76 5.02 -2.48
N LEU A 73 -7.79 3.76 -2.05
CA LEU A 73 -8.49 2.68 -2.74
C LEU A 73 -10.02 2.87 -2.71
N ILE A 74 -10.58 3.15 -1.53
CA ILE A 74 -12.01 3.41 -1.36
C ILE A 74 -12.43 4.62 -2.19
N PHE A 75 -11.64 5.69 -2.16
CA PHE A 75 -11.93 6.89 -2.94
C PHE A 75 -11.92 6.60 -4.45
N TRP A 76 -10.88 5.94 -4.95
CA TRP A 76 -10.75 5.65 -6.37
C TRP A 76 -11.74 4.60 -6.88
N GLN A 77 -11.77 3.40 -6.28
CA GLN A 77 -12.63 2.29 -6.72
C GLN A 77 -14.10 2.54 -6.35
N GLY A 78 -14.36 3.05 -5.15
CA GLY A 78 -15.70 3.43 -4.72
C GLY A 78 -16.24 4.58 -5.55
N GLY A 79 -15.42 5.60 -5.82
CA GLY A 79 -15.78 6.71 -6.72
C GLY A 79 -16.11 6.25 -8.13
N PHE A 80 -15.27 5.38 -8.72
CA PHE A 80 -15.51 4.79 -10.04
C PHE A 80 -16.83 4.01 -10.10
N MET A 81 -17.06 3.10 -9.14
CA MET A 81 -18.27 2.28 -9.09
C MET A 81 -19.53 3.11 -8.85
N PHE A 82 -19.46 4.07 -7.93
CA PHE A 82 -20.58 4.96 -7.64
C PHE A 82 -20.91 5.84 -8.85
N TYR A 83 -19.90 6.41 -9.49
CA TYR A 83 -20.10 7.25 -10.66
C TYR A 83 -20.70 6.46 -11.83
N GLY A 84 -20.09 5.34 -12.21
CA GLY A 84 -20.54 4.54 -13.35
C GLY A 84 -21.88 3.83 -13.10
N GLY A 85 -22.11 3.35 -11.87
CA GLY A 85 -23.31 2.58 -11.53
C GLY A 85 -24.52 3.43 -11.15
N VAL A 86 -24.32 4.65 -10.62
CA VAL A 86 -25.40 5.48 -10.09
C VAL A 86 -25.48 6.83 -10.80
N VAL A 87 -24.37 7.58 -10.82
CA VAL A 87 -24.39 8.96 -11.32
C VAL A 87 -24.67 9.01 -12.82
N VAL A 88 -24.02 8.16 -13.62
CA VAL A 88 -24.23 8.13 -15.08
C VAL A 88 -25.68 7.79 -15.45
N PRO A 89 -26.28 6.69 -14.96
CA PRO A 89 -27.67 6.37 -15.30
C PRO A 89 -28.69 7.41 -14.81
N VAL A 90 -28.47 7.99 -13.63
CA VAL A 90 -29.34 9.05 -13.09
C VAL A 90 -29.22 10.32 -13.92
N GLY A 91 -28.00 10.75 -14.22
CA GLY A 91 -27.72 11.95 -14.99
C GLY A 91 -28.25 11.87 -16.42
N SER A 92 -28.04 10.75 -17.13
CA SER A 92 -28.62 10.53 -18.47
C SER A 92 -30.16 10.67 -18.47
N ARG A 93 -30.84 10.19 -17.43
CA ARG A 93 -32.31 10.30 -17.33
C ARG A 93 -32.78 11.72 -17.04
N ILE A 94 -32.05 12.48 -16.23
CA ILE A 94 -32.42 13.84 -15.83
C ILE A 94 -32.14 14.83 -16.97
N LEU A 95 -30.99 14.70 -17.61
CA LEU A 95 -30.56 15.61 -18.69
C LEU A 95 -31.30 15.35 -20.00
N GLY A 96 -31.86 14.15 -20.18
CA GLY A 96 -32.58 13.78 -21.40
C GLY A 96 -31.69 13.69 -22.65
N SER A 97 -30.37 13.83 -22.48
CA SER A 97 -29.36 13.81 -23.53
C SER A 97 -28.12 13.07 -23.06
N ASP A 98 -27.76 11.99 -23.76
CA ASP A 98 -26.51 11.27 -23.53
C ASP A 98 -25.26 12.15 -23.75
N GLN A 99 -25.42 13.23 -24.53
CA GLN A 99 -24.33 14.13 -24.83
C GLN A 99 -23.99 15.04 -23.65
N GLU A 100 -25.00 15.64 -23.01
CA GLU A 100 -24.82 16.43 -21.78
C GLU A 100 -24.19 15.60 -20.66
N GLN A 101 -24.64 14.34 -20.53
CA GLN A 101 -24.03 13.40 -19.59
C GLN A 101 -22.58 13.04 -19.97
N GLY A 102 -22.26 12.99 -21.26
CA GLY A 102 -20.91 12.79 -21.77
C GLY A 102 -19.92 13.85 -21.28
N TRP A 103 -20.32 15.13 -21.28
CA TRP A 103 -19.52 16.25 -20.79
C TRP A 103 -19.20 16.14 -19.30
N ILE A 104 -20.20 15.82 -18.48
CA ILE A 104 -20.00 15.60 -17.04
C ILE A 104 -19.07 14.41 -16.83
N THR A 105 -19.26 13.34 -17.60
CA THR A 105 -18.42 12.13 -17.53
C THR A 105 -16.98 12.40 -17.90
N GLN A 106 -16.73 13.28 -18.87
CA GLN A 106 -15.39 13.70 -19.24
C GLN A 106 -14.70 14.39 -18.08
N SER A 107 -15.33 15.42 -17.51
CA SER A 107 -14.78 16.15 -16.37
C SER A 107 -14.48 15.21 -15.19
N VAL A 108 -15.43 14.36 -14.82
CA VAL A 108 -15.27 13.42 -13.70
C VAL A 108 -14.17 12.38 -13.96
N THR A 109 -14.04 11.89 -15.20
CA THR A 109 -13.02 10.90 -15.56
C THR A 109 -11.61 11.44 -15.38
N ASN A 110 -11.38 12.74 -15.66
CA ASN A 110 -10.10 13.38 -15.38
C ASN A 110 -9.73 13.30 -13.89
N TYR A 111 -10.65 13.63 -13.00
CA TYR A 111 -10.42 13.52 -11.55
C TYR A 111 -10.25 12.06 -11.10
N LEU A 112 -11.02 11.12 -11.67
CA LEU A 112 -10.88 9.69 -11.36
C LEU A 112 -9.52 9.12 -11.84
N ASN A 113 -8.99 9.59 -12.97
CA ASN A 113 -7.66 9.19 -13.44
C ASN A 113 -6.55 9.71 -12.51
N VAL A 114 -6.65 10.96 -12.06
CA VAL A 114 -5.73 11.54 -11.06
C VAL A 114 -5.82 10.78 -9.74
N ALA A 115 -7.03 10.49 -9.26
CA ALA A 115 -7.26 9.69 -8.06
C ALA A 115 -6.64 8.28 -8.19
N GLY A 116 -6.79 7.66 -9.36
CA GLY A 116 -6.17 6.38 -9.68
C GLY A 116 -4.65 6.43 -9.64
N ALA A 117 -4.05 7.48 -10.21
CA ALA A 117 -2.61 7.67 -10.18
C ALA A 117 -2.08 7.81 -8.74
N VAL A 118 -2.74 8.64 -7.91
CA VAL A 118 -2.40 8.79 -6.48
C VAL A 118 -2.52 7.45 -5.74
N CYS A 119 -3.60 6.71 -5.97
CA CYS A 119 -3.79 5.38 -5.38
C CYS A 119 -2.69 4.40 -5.82
N LEU A 120 -2.30 4.39 -7.09
CA LEU A 120 -1.24 3.50 -7.59
C LEU A 120 0.14 3.87 -7.05
N ILE A 121 0.43 5.15 -6.83
CA ILE A 121 1.67 5.59 -6.16
C ILE A 121 1.70 5.07 -4.72
N ALA A 122 0.62 5.28 -3.95
CA ALA A 122 0.49 4.76 -2.59
C ALA A 122 0.65 3.23 -2.54
N TRP A 123 0.06 2.52 -3.50
CA TRP A 123 0.17 1.08 -3.59
C TRP A 123 1.58 0.61 -3.98
N GLY A 124 2.22 1.30 -4.91
CA GLY A 124 3.59 1.03 -5.33
C GLY A 124 4.56 1.18 -4.15
N TRP A 125 4.34 2.20 -3.32
CA TRP A 125 5.07 2.36 -2.05
C TRP A 125 4.80 1.17 -1.11
N ASP A 126 3.55 0.77 -0.86
CA ASP A 126 3.26 -0.38 0.02
C ASP A 126 3.96 -1.67 -0.47
N VAL A 127 3.88 -1.98 -1.76
CA VAL A 127 4.54 -3.16 -2.35
C VAL A 127 6.06 -3.06 -2.25
N PHE A 128 6.64 -1.87 -2.39
CA PHE A 128 8.07 -1.64 -2.27
C PHE A 128 8.58 -1.77 -0.82
N ALA A 129 7.80 -1.26 0.14
CA ALA A 129 8.16 -1.27 1.56
C ALA A 129 7.99 -2.64 2.22
N GLU A 130 7.24 -3.55 1.61
CA GLU A 130 7.02 -4.91 2.11
C GLU A 130 8.26 -5.80 1.91
N ARG A 131 8.83 -6.29 3.02
CA ARG A 131 10.06 -7.11 3.00
C ARG A 131 9.82 -8.60 3.29
N VAL A 132 8.69 -8.95 3.89
CA VAL A 132 8.46 -10.29 4.48
C VAL A 132 7.60 -11.20 3.59
N ALA A 133 7.10 -10.70 2.46
CA ALA A 133 6.25 -11.48 1.56
C ALA A 133 7.01 -12.65 0.90
N SER A 134 6.30 -13.77 0.71
CA SER A 134 6.81 -14.89 -0.09
C SER A 134 7.23 -14.42 -1.51
N PRO A 135 8.29 -15.00 -2.11
CA PRO A 135 8.78 -14.57 -3.42
C PRO A 135 7.71 -14.61 -4.51
N GLY A 136 6.85 -15.64 -4.49
CA GLY A 136 5.75 -15.79 -5.43
C GLY A 136 4.66 -14.73 -5.26
N GLY A 137 4.23 -14.48 -4.01
CA GLY A 137 3.24 -13.45 -3.70
C GLY A 137 3.72 -12.05 -4.10
N ARG A 138 4.99 -11.73 -3.82
CA ARG A 138 5.60 -10.45 -4.21
C ARG A 138 5.62 -10.26 -5.73
N ARG A 139 5.98 -11.28 -6.50
CA ARG A 139 5.99 -11.21 -7.98
C ARG A 139 4.59 -10.94 -8.53
N LEU A 140 3.57 -11.66 -8.04
CA LEU A 140 2.19 -11.47 -8.49
C LEU A 140 1.65 -10.07 -8.16
N ARG A 141 2.00 -9.53 -6.98
CA ARG A 141 1.65 -8.14 -6.60
C ARG A 141 2.25 -7.12 -7.55
N TRP A 142 3.54 -7.25 -7.88
CA TRP A 142 4.20 -6.35 -8.85
C TRP A 142 3.61 -6.45 -10.25
N LEU A 143 3.32 -7.67 -10.73
CA LEU A 143 2.69 -7.87 -12.04
C LEU A 143 1.30 -7.23 -12.10
N SER A 144 0.50 -7.43 -11.05
CA SER A 144 -0.84 -6.83 -10.95
C SER A 144 -0.75 -5.31 -10.89
N TRP A 145 0.19 -4.76 -10.12
CA TRP A 145 0.42 -3.32 -10.03
C TRP A 145 0.83 -2.73 -11.38
N TRP A 146 1.78 -3.34 -12.09
CA TRP A 146 2.18 -2.90 -13.43
C TRP A 146 1.03 -2.97 -14.44
N PHE A 147 0.22 -4.02 -14.38
CA PHE A 147 -0.99 -4.12 -15.18
C PHE A 147 -1.92 -2.93 -14.92
N LEU A 148 -2.14 -2.56 -13.65
CA LEU A 148 -3.00 -1.42 -13.31
C LEU A 148 -2.42 -0.09 -13.78
N VAL A 149 -1.10 0.12 -13.67
CA VAL A 149 -0.42 1.31 -14.20
C VAL A 149 -0.62 1.40 -15.71
N LEU A 150 -0.42 0.30 -16.44
CA LEU A 150 -0.62 0.25 -17.88
C LEU A 150 -2.09 0.48 -18.24
N ALA A 151 -3.03 -0.18 -17.56
CA ALA A 151 -4.46 -0.02 -17.79
C ALA A 151 -4.91 1.44 -17.56
N LEU A 152 -4.45 2.08 -16.49
CA LEU A 152 -4.74 3.48 -16.20
C LEU A 152 -4.18 4.40 -17.31
N GLY A 153 -2.95 4.14 -17.78
CA GLY A 153 -2.36 4.86 -18.90
C GLY A 153 -3.16 4.70 -20.20
N VAL A 154 -3.65 3.49 -20.48
CA VAL A 154 -4.53 3.22 -21.64
C VAL A 154 -5.88 3.93 -21.49
N LEU A 155 -6.49 3.95 -20.30
CA LEU A 155 -7.74 4.67 -20.06
C LEU A 155 -7.57 6.18 -20.23
N ALA A 156 -6.50 6.76 -19.69
CA ALA A 156 -6.19 8.17 -19.87
C ALA A 156 -5.99 8.52 -21.35
N TRP A 157 -5.27 7.68 -22.09
CA TRP A 157 -5.09 7.85 -23.54
C TRP A 157 -6.41 7.72 -24.32
N LEU A 158 -7.20 6.68 -24.05
CA LEU A 158 -8.52 6.49 -24.67
C LEU A 158 -9.42 7.68 -24.39
N HIS A 159 -9.33 8.25 -23.19
CA HIS A 159 -10.11 9.42 -22.81
C HIS A 159 -9.78 10.63 -23.68
N LEU A 160 -8.49 11.00 -23.79
CA LEU A 160 -8.05 12.08 -24.67
C LEU A 160 -8.47 11.86 -26.13
N ARG A 161 -8.43 10.61 -26.62
CA ARG A 161 -8.87 10.28 -27.99
C ARG A 161 -10.37 10.37 -28.19
N MET A 162 -11.18 10.12 -27.17
CA MET A 162 -12.62 10.33 -27.24
C MET A 162 -12.95 11.82 -27.19
N ASP A 163 -12.20 12.59 -26.43
CA ASP A 163 -12.35 14.05 -26.35
C ASP A 163 -12.08 14.73 -27.70
N ASP A 164 -11.08 14.27 -28.45
CA ASP A 164 -10.80 14.74 -29.82
C ASP A 164 -11.97 14.50 -30.80
N LEU A 165 -12.91 13.59 -30.47
CA LEU A 165 -14.08 13.28 -31.30
C LEU A 165 -15.33 14.08 -30.91
N LEU A 166 -15.25 14.86 -29.84
CA LEU A 166 -16.32 15.74 -29.37
C LEU A 166 -16.02 17.17 -29.82
N ASP A 167 -16.93 17.76 -30.58
CA ASP A 167 -16.90 19.19 -30.86
C ASP A 167 -17.38 19.96 -29.62
N LEU A 168 -16.42 20.56 -28.90
CA LEU A 168 -16.65 21.36 -27.69
C LEU A 168 -17.57 22.56 -27.94
N ASP A 169 -17.49 23.15 -29.12
CA ASP A 169 -18.18 24.40 -29.44
C ASP A 169 -19.55 24.11 -30.08
N GLY A 170 -19.64 23.06 -30.88
CA GLY A 170 -20.86 22.69 -31.60
C GLY A 170 -21.82 21.77 -30.84
N PHE A 171 -21.40 21.20 -29.70
CA PHE A 171 -22.10 20.08 -29.06
C PHE A 171 -22.47 19.01 -30.09
N LEU A 172 -21.51 18.58 -30.93
CA LEU A 172 -21.72 17.56 -31.95
C LEU A 172 -20.68 16.45 -31.84
N ILE A 173 -21.13 15.21 -31.96
CA ILE A 173 -20.23 14.04 -32.05
C ILE A 173 -19.78 13.93 -33.50
N LEU A 174 -18.51 14.21 -33.77
CA LEU A 174 -17.96 14.25 -35.13
C LEU A 174 -18.03 12.87 -35.82
N ASP A 175 -17.77 11.80 -35.07
CA ASP A 175 -17.85 10.42 -35.56
C ASP A 175 -18.42 9.47 -34.48
N ARG A 176 -19.74 9.25 -34.52
CA ARG A 176 -20.45 8.36 -33.60
C ARG A 176 -19.93 6.92 -33.63
N ARG A 177 -19.44 6.43 -34.78
CA ARG A 177 -19.02 5.02 -34.93
C ARG A 177 -17.68 4.80 -34.23
N ARG A 178 -16.71 5.68 -34.47
CA ARG A 178 -15.41 5.65 -33.77
C ARG A 178 -15.58 5.85 -32.27
N PHE A 179 -16.40 6.83 -31.87
CA PHE A 179 -16.68 7.09 -30.47
C PHE A 179 -17.22 5.84 -29.75
N ARG A 180 -18.21 5.15 -30.32
CA ARG A 180 -18.77 3.92 -29.74
C ARG A 180 -17.73 2.81 -29.60
N SER A 181 -16.86 2.65 -30.59
CA SER A 181 -15.79 1.64 -30.54
C SER A 181 -14.79 1.94 -29.43
N PHE A 182 -14.32 3.19 -29.30
CA PHE A 182 -13.43 3.58 -28.20
C PHE A 182 -14.11 3.45 -26.84
N HIS A 183 -15.39 3.80 -26.74
CA HIS A 183 -16.15 3.64 -25.50
C HIS A 183 -16.27 2.17 -25.08
N GLN A 184 -16.50 1.25 -26.02
CA GLN A 184 -16.51 -0.19 -25.73
C GLN A 184 -15.14 -0.67 -25.21
N TRP A 185 -14.05 -0.26 -25.85
CA TRP A 185 -12.69 -0.56 -25.37
C TRP A 185 -12.45 0.01 -23.97
N TYR A 186 -12.88 1.24 -23.72
CA TYR A 186 -12.78 1.89 -22.41
C TYR A 186 -13.50 1.08 -21.32
N LEU A 187 -14.72 0.62 -21.59
CA LEU A 187 -15.48 -0.22 -20.66
C LEU A 187 -14.80 -1.58 -20.42
N SER A 188 -14.26 -2.22 -21.45
CA SER A 188 -13.53 -3.49 -21.29
C SER A 188 -12.26 -3.31 -20.46
N VAL A 189 -11.45 -2.29 -20.74
CA VAL A 189 -10.21 -2.02 -20.00
C VAL A 189 -10.50 -1.64 -18.55
N SER A 190 -11.50 -0.79 -18.30
CA SER A 190 -11.88 -0.40 -16.94
C SER A 190 -12.43 -1.57 -16.12
N THR A 191 -13.18 -2.48 -16.74
CA THR A 191 -13.63 -3.73 -16.09
C THR A 191 -12.45 -4.63 -15.72
N ALA A 192 -11.50 -4.83 -16.64
CA ALA A 192 -10.31 -5.62 -16.36
C ALA A 192 -9.45 -4.99 -15.25
N GLN A 193 -9.28 -3.65 -15.29
CA GLN A 193 -8.61 -2.89 -14.23
C GLN A 193 -9.29 -3.09 -12.88
N TRP A 194 -10.62 -3.02 -12.83
CA TRP A 194 -11.39 -3.25 -11.61
C TRP A 194 -11.16 -4.65 -11.03
N VAL A 195 -11.26 -5.70 -11.84
CA VAL A 195 -11.00 -7.09 -11.40
C VAL A 195 -9.58 -7.25 -10.84
N VAL A 196 -8.57 -6.75 -11.55
CA VAL A 196 -7.18 -6.84 -11.10
C VAL A 196 -6.94 -6.02 -9.83
N SER A 197 -7.64 -4.90 -9.65
CA SER A 197 -7.57 -4.10 -8.42
C SER A 197 -8.10 -4.87 -7.20
N ILE A 198 -9.18 -5.64 -7.35
CA ILE A 198 -9.73 -6.51 -6.30
C ILE A 198 -8.74 -7.62 -5.97
N MET A 199 -8.15 -8.24 -6.99
CA MET A 199 -7.13 -9.27 -6.82
C MET A 199 -5.92 -8.72 -6.05
N LEU A 200 -5.38 -7.57 -6.46
CA LEU A 200 -4.26 -6.94 -5.77
C LEU A 200 -4.62 -6.50 -4.35
N SER A 201 -5.85 -6.05 -4.09
CA SER A 201 -6.37 -5.75 -2.74
C SER A 201 -6.30 -6.98 -1.85
N SER A 202 -6.80 -8.10 -2.35
CA SER A 202 -6.82 -9.38 -1.63
C SER A 202 -5.40 -9.88 -1.32
N LEU A 203 -4.48 -9.76 -2.28
CA LEU A 203 -3.07 -10.12 -2.10
C LEU A 203 -2.37 -9.21 -1.07
N THR A 204 -2.73 -7.92 -1.06
CA THR A 204 -2.17 -6.94 -0.12
C THR A 204 -2.61 -7.24 1.31
N ILE A 205 -3.91 -7.51 1.54
CA ILE A 205 -4.42 -7.88 2.86
C ILE A 205 -3.75 -9.17 3.37
N ARG A 206 -3.64 -10.21 2.52
CA ARG A 206 -2.96 -11.46 2.89
C ARG A 206 -1.50 -11.22 3.28
N SER A 207 -0.78 -10.41 2.51
CA SER A 207 0.61 -10.07 2.80
C SER A 207 0.76 -9.35 4.14
N TRP A 208 -0.19 -8.50 4.52
CA TRP A 208 -0.17 -7.84 5.83
C TRP A 208 -0.42 -8.86 6.95
N SER A 209 -1.37 -9.77 6.78
CA SER A 209 -1.64 -10.84 7.76
C SER A 209 -0.42 -11.75 7.98
N GLU A 210 0.29 -12.13 6.91
CA GLU A 210 1.53 -12.92 6.99
C GLU A 210 2.62 -12.16 7.77
N GLY A 211 2.80 -10.86 7.49
CA GLY A 211 3.76 -10.02 8.19
C GLY A 211 3.45 -9.82 9.68
N ASP A 212 2.16 -9.74 10.04
CA ASP A 212 1.71 -9.59 11.43
C ASP A 212 1.88 -10.92 12.21
N ALA A 213 1.63 -12.06 11.55
CA ALA A 213 1.86 -13.38 12.12
C ALA A 213 3.35 -13.66 12.38
N ALA A 214 4.23 -13.29 11.43
CA ALA A 214 5.68 -13.45 11.57
C ALA A 214 6.25 -12.63 12.74
N GLN A 215 5.75 -11.40 12.95
CA GLN A 215 6.14 -10.57 14.09
C GLN A 215 5.67 -11.16 15.43
N SER A 216 4.47 -11.74 15.46
CA SER A 216 3.90 -12.33 16.67
C SER A 216 4.59 -13.65 17.05
N GLY A 217 4.91 -14.51 16.08
CA GLY A 217 5.59 -15.79 16.31
C GLY A 217 7.03 -15.67 16.78
N GLY A 218 7.73 -14.58 16.45
CA GLY A 218 9.07 -14.30 16.96
C GLY A 218 9.12 -13.96 18.46
N ALA A 219 7.99 -13.59 19.07
CA ALA A 219 7.94 -13.18 20.47
C ALA A 219 7.76 -14.34 21.47
N THR A 220 7.43 -15.55 21.00
CA THR A 220 7.07 -16.69 21.86
C THR A 220 8.10 -17.82 21.91
N ALA A 221 9.26 -17.68 21.26
CA ALA A 221 10.32 -18.67 21.39
C ALA A 221 10.81 -18.73 22.85
N PRO A 222 10.72 -19.88 23.55
CA PRO A 222 11.19 -20.00 24.93
C PRO A 222 12.70 -19.74 24.99
N PRO A 223 13.22 -19.15 26.09
CA PRO A 223 14.65 -18.93 26.24
C PRO A 223 15.40 -20.26 26.11
N PRO A 224 16.58 -20.28 25.47
CA PRO A 224 17.40 -21.48 25.41
C PRO A 224 17.74 -21.92 26.85
N SER A 225 17.51 -23.21 27.11
CA SER A 225 17.81 -23.88 28.38
C SER A 225 19.31 -24.03 28.63
#